data_AF-A0A7W2G2D8-F1
#
_entry.id   AF-A0A7W2G2D8-F1
#
_cell.length_a   1.000
_cell.length_b   1.000
_cell.length_c   1.000
_cell.angle_alpha   90.00
_cell.angle_beta   90.00
_cell.angle_gamma   90.00
#
_symmetry.space_group_name_H-M   'P 1'
#
loop_
_entity.id
_entity.type
_entity.pdbx_description
1 polymer ?
#
loop_
_entity_poly.entity_id
_entity_poly.type
_entity_poly.pdbx_seq_one_letter_code
_entity_poly.pdbx_strand_id
1 'polypeptide(L)'
;MLKSLLSIDWDYFIPIEQNWSGSYIENKENMMFIWYKRYFDSMKRGINIEKSIKVERDLNVFLKIIRKYIKFKSNIKMYVSDSHKYSYDIAKANKCENVINFDAHSDLGYGGMESLKFEVNCANWLGKLFKDNIINRASIVYSPYTLEEESEFKEINSKFNIKYIKEDSLPNIEVDSIHLCRSGSWTPPWLDEKFNSLIALFNIPHKIIDCPTRNWDPGKLTLADKLYMWM
;
A
#
# COMPACT_ATOMS: atom_id res chain seq x y z
N MET A 1 4.71 20.05 -17.95
CA MET A 1 4.17 19.58 -16.65
C MET A 1 4.82 18.23 -16.35
N LEU A 2 5.26 17.99 -15.12
CA LEU A 2 5.86 16.71 -14.74
C LEU A 2 4.79 15.63 -14.72
N LYS A 3 5.11 14.46 -15.28
CA LYS A 3 4.19 13.34 -15.23
C LYS A 3 4.12 12.77 -13.83
N SER A 4 2.92 12.47 -13.33
CA SER A 4 2.74 12.07 -11.94
C SER A 4 2.01 10.74 -11.78
N LEU A 5 2.48 9.92 -10.84
CA LEU A 5 1.79 8.74 -10.33
C LEU A 5 1.10 9.09 -9.01
N LEU A 6 -0.21 8.80 -8.92
CA LEU A 6 -0.89 8.69 -7.64
C LEU A 6 -0.87 7.23 -7.20
N SER A 7 -0.10 6.95 -6.15
CA SER A 7 0.03 5.63 -5.54
C SER A 7 -0.77 5.63 -4.24
N ILE A 8 -1.66 4.66 -4.06
CA ILE A 8 -2.46 4.49 -2.84
C ILE A 8 -2.34 3.03 -2.42
N ASP A 9 -1.69 2.81 -1.29
CA ASP A 9 -1.74 1.53 -0.61
C ASP A 9 -3.03 1.43 0.21
N TRP A 10 -3.63 0.24 0.22
CA TRP A 10 -4.82 -0.04 1.00
C TRP A 10 -4.55 -0.07 2.50
N ASP A 11 -3.33 -0.40 2.91
CA ASP A 11 -2.93 -0.36 4.32
C ASP A 11 -3.02 1.05 4.94
N TYR A 12 -3.03 2.09 4.10
CA TYR A 12 -3.30 3.46 4.50
C TYR A 12 -4.57 3.62 5.34
N PHE A 13 -5.57 2.77 5.08
CA PHE A 13 -6.88 2.80 5.74
C PHE A 13 -7.02 1.82 6.90
N ILE A 14 -6.00 1.01 7.18
CA ILE A 14 -6.09 -0.12 8.11
C ILE A 14 -5.40 0.23 9.42
N PRO A 15 -6.09 0.19 10.57
CA PRO A 15 -5.45 0.30 11.87
C PRO A 15 -4.70 -1.01 12.17
N ILE A 16 -3.41 -1.05 11.85
CA ILE A 16 -2.54 -2.21 12.10
C ILE A 16 -2.09 -2.20 13.57
N GLU A 17 -2.14 -3.35 14.24
CA GLU A 17 -1.57 -3.49 15.58
C GLU A 17 -0.04 -3.47 15.53
N GLN A 18 0.62 -2.76 16.46
CA GLN A 18 2.08 -2.63 16.50
C GLN A 18 2.82 -3.98 16.53
N ASN A 19 2.24 -5.00 17.17
CA ASN A 19 2.78 -6.37 17.24
C ASN A 19 2.79 -7.09 15.87
N TRP A 20 2.19 -6.52 14.84
CA TRP A 20 2.11 -7.09 13.49
C TRP A 20 3.05 -6.41 12.49
N SER A 21 3.91 -5.49 12.94
CA SER A 21 4.89 -4.72 12.16
C SER A 21 6.12 -5.52 11.67
N GLY A 22 6.03 -6.85 11.55
CA GLY A 22 7.15 -7.67 11.10
C GLY A 22 7.43 -7.55 9.60
N SER A 23 8.66 -7.77 9.15
CA SER A 23 8.95 -7.91 7.71
C SER A 23 8.45 -9.27 7.20
N TYR A 24 7.58 -9.26 6.18
CA TYR A 24 7.01 -10.48 5.60
C TYR A 24 7.48 -10.67 4.16
N ILE A 25 7.91 -11.90 3.83
CA ILE A 25 8.15 -12.28 2.43
C ILE A 25 6.79 -12.42 1.75
N GLU A 26 6.51 -11.53 0.82
CA GLU A 26 5.29 -11.54 0.02
C GLU A 26 5.30 -12.71 -0.98
N ASN A 27 4.50 -13.72 -0.70
CA ASN A 27 4.05 -14.68 -1.68
C ASN A 27 2.59 -15.05 -1.39
N LYS A 28 1.91 -15.63 -2.40
CA LYS A 28 0.46 -15.88 -2.35
C LYS A 28 0.04 -16.74 -1.16
N GLU A 29 0.86 -17.73 -0.80
CA GLU A 29 0.59 -18.63 0.32
C GLU A 29 0.80 -17.93 1.67
N ASN A 30 1.92 -17.21 1.81
CA ASN A 30 2.26 -16.45 3.02
C ASN A 30 1.23 -15.37 3.34
N MET A 31 0.69 -14.68 2.33
CA MET A 31 -0.25 -13.58 2.52
C MET A 31 -1.59 -14.04 3.12
N MET A 32 -2.11 -15.20 2.77
CA MET A 32 -3.32 -15.74 3.43
C MET A 32 -2.99 -16.39 4.77
N PHE A 33 -1.87 -17.13 4.81
CA PHE A 33 -1.41 -17.84 5.99
C PHE A 33 -1.24 -16.92 7.20
N ILE A 34 -0.61 -15.75 7.01
CA ILE A 34 -0.37 -14.81 8.10
C ILE A 34 -1.66 -14.34 8.77
N TRP A 35 -2.71 -14.11 7.98
CA TRP A 35 -4.00 -13.69 8.53
C TRP A 35 -4.70 -14.82 9.27
N TYR A 36 -4.60 -16.06 8.79
CA TYR A 36 -5.11 -17.22 9.54
C TYR A 36 -4.37 -17.42 10.87
N LYS A 37 -3.04 -17.26 10.87
CA LYS A 37 -2.24 -17.31 12.10
C LYS A 37 -2.69 -16.23 13.10
N ARG A 38 -2.77 -14.97 12.65
CA ARG A 38 -3.28 -13.84 13.45
C ARG A 38 -4.68 -14.12 13.99
N TYR A 39 -5.56 -14.70 13.16
CA TYR A 39 -6.92 -15.06 13.56
C TYR A 39 -6.94 -16.08 14.69
N PHE A 40 -6.26 -17.23 14.53
CA PHE A 40 -6.29 -18.28 15.54
C PHE A 40 -5.60 -17.85 16.84
N ASP A 41 -4.48 -17.13 16.76
CA ASP A 41 -3.79 -16.63 17.95
C ASP A 41 -4.61 -15.56 18.68
N SER A 42 -5.43 -14.78 17.98
CA SER A 42 -6.34 -13.82 18.60
C SER A 42 -7.56 -14.50 19.20
N MET A 43 -8.11 -15.51 18.54
CA MET A 43 -9.20 -16.32 19.08
C MET A 43 -8.80 -17.04 20.37
N LYS A 44 -7.56 -17.55 20.49
CA LYS A 44 -7.02 -18.10 21.75
C LYS A 44 -7.01 -17.08 22.90
N ARG A 45 -6.89 -15.78 22.57
CA ARG A 45 -6.95 -14.66 23.52
C ARG A 45 -8.37 -14.11 23.73
N GLY A 46 -9.39 -14.73 23.11
CA GLY A 46 -10.77 -14.25 23.17
C GLY A 46 -11.07 -13.02 22.30
N ILE A 47 -10.18 -12.68 21.37
CA ILE A 47 -10.28 -11.50 20.50
C ILE A 47 -10.73 -11.94 19.10
N ASN A 48 -11.85 -11.38 18.62
CA ASN A 48 -12.29 -11.55 17.23
C ASN A 48 -11.75 -10.41 16.36
N ILE A 49 -10.69 -10.69 15.60
CA ILE A 49 -10.01 -9.68 14.78
C ILE A 49 -10.81 -9.22 13.56
N GLU A 50 -11.73 -10.05 13.07
CA GLU A 50 -12.65 -9.67 11.99
C GLU A 50 -13.61 -8.56 12.45
N LYS A 51 -13.88 -8.48 13.75
CA LYS A 51 -14.72 -7.43 14.36
C LYS A 51 -13.91 -6.23 14.86
N SER A 52 -12.66 -6.41 15.27
CA SER A 52 -11.84 -5.32 15.80
C SER A 52 -11.22 -4.46 14.71
N ILE A 53 -10.82 -5.05 13.57
CA ILE A 53 -10.15 -4.31 12.50
C ILE A 53 -11.15 -3.94 11.42
N LYS A 54 -11.36 -2.63 11.28
CA LYS A 54 -12.29 -2.05 10.33
C LYS A 54 -11.66 -0.83 9.70
N VAL A 55 -12.01 -0.60 8.44
CA VAL A 55 -11.83 0.71 7.81
C VAL A 55 -12.87 1.65 8.42
N GLU A 56 -12.45 2.52 9.33
CA GLU A 56 -13.30 3.54 9.96
C GLU A 56 -13.54 4.73 9.03
N ARG A 57 -12.58 4.98 8.14
CA ARG A 57 -12.61 6.11 7.22
C ARG A 57 -13.68 5.94 6.14
N ASP A 58 -14.41 7.02 5.87
CA ASP A 58 -15.31 7.09 4.70
C ASP A 58 -14.51 7.28 3.40
N LEU A 59 -14.59 6.28 2.53
CA LEU A 59 -13.91 6.26 1.25
C LEU A 59 -14.44 7.31 0.26
N ASN A 60 -15.70 7.72 0.37
CA ASN A 60 -16.25 8.83 -0.44
C ASN A 60 -15.64 10.17 -0.02
N VAL A 61 -15.47 10.37 1.29
CA VAL A 61 -14.84 11.58 1.82
C VAL A 61 -13.37 11.63 1.40
N PHE A 62 -12.65 10.51 1.51
CA PHE A 62 -11.28 10.39 0.99
C PHE A 62 -11.22 10.78 -0.50
N LEU A 63 -12.03 10.16 -1.35
CA LEU A 63 -11.99 10.43 -2.79
C LEU A 63 -12.39 11.88 -3.13
N LYS A 64 -13.29 12.49 -2.34
CA LYS A 64 -13.63 13.92 -2.48
C LYS A 64 -12.43 14.81 -2.16
N ILE A 65 -11.64 14.48 -1.15
CA ILE A 65 -10.39 15.19 -0.83
C ILE A 65 -9.40 15.03 -1.97
N ILE A 66 -9.18 13.80 -2.46
CA ILE A 66 -8.31 13.54 -3.61
C ILE A 66 -8.74 14.39 -4.82
N ARG A 67 -10.01 14.32 -5.22
CA ARG A 67 -10.53 15.07 -6.39
C ARG A 67 -10.54 16.59 -6.21
N LYS A 68 -10.45 17.10 -4.98
CA LYS A 68 -10.35 18.54 -4.71
C LYS A 68 -8.99 19.09 -5.13
N TYR A 69 -7.91 18.33 -4.92
CA TYR A 69 -6.53 18.80 -5.16
C TYR A 69 -5.89 18.13 -6.39
N ILE A 70 -6.24 16.88 -6.66
CA ILE A 70 -5.64 16.07 -7.71
C ILE A 70 -6.61 15.95 -8.87
N LYS A 71 -6.21 16.51 -10.02
CA LYS A 71 -6.94 16.39 -11.29
C LYS A 71 -6.53 15.12 -12.01
N PHE A 72 -7.51 14.38 -12.51
CA PHE A 72 -7.26 13.19 -13.31
C PHE A 72 -7.29 13.54 -14.79
N LYS A 73 -6.26 13.11 -15.52
CA LYS A 73 -6.21 13.27 -16.97
C LYS A 73 -7.34 12.48 -17.64
N SER A 74 -7.87 12.98 -18.76
CA SER A 74 -9.03 12.39 -19.44
C SER A 74 -8.88 10.91 -19.81
N ASN A 75 -7.67 10.45 -20.12
CA ASN A 75 -7.36 9.05 -20.47
C ASN A 75 -6.45 8.39 -19.43
N ILE A 76 -6.62 8.73 -18.16
CA ILE A 76 -5.84 8.17 -17.06
C ILE A 76 -6.00 6.65 -17.00
N LYS A 77 -4.89 5.96 -16.72
CA LYS A 77 -4.89 4.51 -16.48
C LYS A 77 -4.78 4.25 -14.99
N MET A 78 -5.67 3.39 -14.49
CA MET A 78 -5.57 2.86 -13.15
C MET A 78 -5.03 1.43 -13.19
N TYR A 79 -4.14 1.11 -12.25
CA TYR A 79 -3.58 -0.22 -12.07
C TYR A 79 -3.97 -0.71 -10.67
N VAL A 80 -4.32 -1.97 -10.56
CA VAL A 80 -4.67 -2.62 -9.29
C VAL A 80 -3.75 -3.81 -9.10
N SER A 81 -3.03 -3.87 -7.97
CA SER A 81 -2.14 -4.99 -7.66
C SER A 81 -2.21 -5.41 -6.19
N ASP A 82 -1.62 -6.55 -5.84
CA ASP A 82 -1.49 -6.97 -4.44
C ASP A 82 -0.21 -6.47 -3.75
N SER A 83 0.81 -6.10 -4.53
CA SER A 83 2.16 -5.82 -4.04
C SER A 83 2.58 -4.42 -4.46
N HIS A 84 2.98 -3.59 -3.50
CA HIS A 84 3.23 -2.19 -3.78
C HIS A 84 4.43 -1.95 -4.69
N LYS A 85 5.33 -2.95 -4.77
CA LYS A 85 6.48 -2.97 -5.68
C LYS A 85 6.13 -2.64 -7.14
N TYR A 86 4.90 -2.96 -7.59
CA TYR A 86 4.46 -2.66 -8.96
C TYR A 86 4.38 -1.16 -9.26
N SER A 87 4.31 -0.29 -8.23
CA SER A 87 4.43 1.17 -8.38
C SER A 87 5.71 1.56 -9.13
N TYR A 88 6.82 0.83 -8.91
CA TYR A 88 8.08 1.08 -9.62
C TYR A 88 7.93 0.93 -11.14
N ASP A 89 7.40 -0.21 -11.59
CA ASP A 89 7.22 -0.49 -13.01
C ASP A 89 6.15 0.39 -13.63
N ILE A 90 5.09 0.71 -12.88
CA ILE A 90 4.02 1.62 -13.33
C ILE A 90 4.58 3.02 -13.55
N ALA A 91 5.32 3.59 -12.59
CA ALA A 91 5.93 4.91 -12.73
C ALA A 91 6.88 4.95 -13.94
N LYS A 92 7.75 3.94 -14.06
CA LYS A 92 8.70 3.81 -15.17
C LYS A 92 8.00 3.72 -16.53
N ALA A 93 6.98 2.86 -16.67
CA ALA A 93 6.25 2.65 -17.91
C ALA A 93 5.45 3.88 -18.35
N ASN A 94 4.91 4.64 -17.39
CA ASN A 94 4.15 5.87 -17.67
C ASN A 94 5.05 7.12 -17.75
N LYS A 95 6.36 6.95 -17.54
CA LYS A 95 7.38 8.01 -17.50
C LYS A 95 7.05 9.08 -16.46
N CYS A 96 6.54 8.65 -15.31
CA CYS A 96 6.28 9.53 -14.19
C CYS A 96 7.59 10.06 -13.63
N GLU A 97 7.64 11.36 -13.39
CA GLU A 97 8.77 12.07 -12.78
C GLU A 97 8.45 12.47 -11.33
N ASN A 98 7.20 12.33 -10.91
CA ASN A 98 6.69 12.64 -9.58
C ASN A 98 5.79 11.51 -9.07
N VAL A 99 5.82 11.27 -7.75
CA VAL A 99 4.95 10.31 -7.06
C VAL A 99 4.25 11.00 -5.90
N ILE A 100 2.95 10.77 -5.76
CA ILE A 100 2.21 11.03 -4.52
C ILE A 100 1.82 9.67 -3.94
N ASN A 101 2.37 9.31 -2.78
CA ASN A 101 2.15 8.01 -2.13
C ASN A 101 1.28 8.17 -0.88
N PHE A 102 0.11 7.53 -0.84
CA PHE A 102 -0.72 7.40 0.36
C PHE A 102 -0.52 6.01 0.92
N ASP A 103 0.03 5.91 2.12
CA ASP A 103 0.59 4.65 2.60
C ASP A 103 0.77 4.65 4.12
N ALA A 104 0.68 3.49 4.77
CA ALA A 104 1.16 3.34 6.15
C ALA A 104 2.69 3.32 6.23
N HIS A 105 3.36 2.97 5.14
CA HIS A 105 4.80 2.78 5.02
C HIS A 105 5.41 3.77 4.01
N SER A 106 6.67 4.17 4.20
CA SER A 106 7.31 5.09 3.27
C SER A 106 7.84 4.41 2.00
N ASP A 107 8.12 3.11 2.08
CA ASP A 107 8.71 2.30 1.02
C ASP A 107 10.02 2.88 0.43
N LEU A 108 10.72 3.65 1.26
CA LEU A 108 11.99 4.28 0.90
C LEU A 108 13.18 3.33 1.02
N GLY A 109 13.07 2.24 1.78
CA GLY A 109 14.14 1.27 2.01
C GLY A 109 14.63 1.24 3.47
N TYR A 110 14.19 0.23 4.23
CA TYR A 110 14.42 0.10 5.68
C TYR A 110 15.87 -0.16 6.13
N GLY A 111 16.81 -0.27 5.19
CA GLY A 111 18.25 -0.36 5.48
C GLY A 111 19.03 0.88 5.02
N GLY A 112 18.36 2.02 4.88
CA GLY A 112 18.94 3.24 4.33
C GLY A 112 19.36 3.06 2.87
N MET A 113 20.39 3.78 2.42
CA MET A 113 20.79 3.76 1.00
C MET A 113 21.30 2.40 0.51
N GLU A 114 21.84 1.57 1.41
CA GLU A 114 22.30 0.21 1.07
C GLU A 114 21.13 -0.67 0.65
N SER A 115 19.95 -0.48 1.26
CA SER A 115 18.74 -1.25 0.90
C SER A 115 18.30 -1.03 -0.56
N LEU A 116 18.72 0.07 -1.17
CA LEU A 116 18.43 0.38 -2.57
C LEU A 116 19.31 -0.41 -3.53
N LYS A 117 20.33 -1.14 -3.07
CA LYS A 117 21.18 -2.02 -3.89
C LYS A 117 20.55 -3.39 -4.17
N PHE A 118 19.57 -3.80 -3.38
CA PHE A 118 18.85 -5.06 -3.60
C PHE A 118 17.89 -4.97 -4.80
N GLU A 119 17.12 -6.02 -5.07
CA GLU A 119 16.04 -6.00 -6.07
C GLU A 119 14.84 -5.16 -5.60
N VAL A 120 13.97 -4.74 -6.54
CA VAL A 120 12.76 -3.97 -6.23
C VAL A 120 11.80 -4.86 -5.43
N ASN A 121 11.34 -4.34 -4.28
CA ASN A 121 10.34 -4.96 -3.43
C ASN A 121 9.48 -3.86 -2.77
N CYS A 122 8.44 -4.23 -2.01
CA CYS A 122 7.55 -3.25 -1.37
C CYS A 122 8.35 -2.29 -0.49
N ALA A 123 9.20 -2.80 0.41
CA ALA A 123 9.94 -1.95 1.34
C ALA A 123 10.89 -0.93 0.69
N ASN A 124 11.21 -1.01 -0.63
CA ASN A 124 12.18 -0.11 -1.27
C ASN A 124 11.77 0.49 -2.63
N TRP A 125 10.55 0.25 -3.12
CA TRP A 125 10.20 0.61 -4.50
C TRP A 125 10.28 2.11 -4.75
N LEU A 126 9.90 2.94 -3.77
CA LEU A 126 9.91 4.40 -3.92
C LEU A 126 11.34 4.93 -3.88
N GLY A 127 12.16 4.43 -2.95
CA GLY A 127 13.58 4.77 -2.89
C GLY A 127 14.35 4.33 -4.14
N LYS A 128 13.98 3.18 -4.73
CA LYS A 128 14.50 2.68 -6.01
C LYS A 128 14.22 3.62 -7.18
N LEU A 129 13.00 4.17 -7.26
CA LEU A 129 12.67 5.13 -8.32
C LEU A 129 13.60 6.34 -8.30
N PHE A 130 13.98 6.82 -7.11
CA PHE A 130 14.97 7.88 -6.97
C PHE A 130 16.37 7.43 -7.36
N LYS A 131 16.84 6.30 -6.81
CA LYS A 131 18.18 5.78 -7.09
C LYS A 131 18.41 5.55 -8.59
N ASP A 132 17.39 5.06 -9.28
CA ASP A 132 17.45 4.75 -10.71
C ASP A 132 17.17 6.00 -11.59
N ASN A 133 17.02 7.18 -10.98
CA ASN A 133 16.73 8.46 -11.64
C ASN A 133 15.46 8.42 -12.51
N ILE A 134 14.44 7.66 -12.09
CA ILE A 134 13.15 7.58 -12.77
C ILE A 134 12.26 8.75 -12.36
N ILE A 135 12.30 9.12 -11.07
CA ILE A 135 11.56 10.26 -10.51
C ILE A 135 12.53 11.30 -9.96
N ASN A 136 12.08 12.55 -9.93
CA ASN A 136 12.84 13.66 -9.36
C ASN A 136 12.30 14.14 -8.02
N ARG A 137 11.06 13.75 -7.66
CA ARG A 137 10.45 14.09 -6.36
C ARG A 137 9.32 13.14 -5.99
N ALA A 138 9.03 13.10 -4.69
CA ALA A 138 7.90 12.37 -4.15
C ALA A 138 7.26 13.12 -2.98
N SER A 139 5.96 12.95 -2.83
CA SER A 139 5.20 13.35 -1.65
C SER A 139 4.60 12.12 -0.99
N ILE A 140 4.94 11.89 0.27
CA ILE A 140 4.39 10.80 1.08
C ILE A 140 3.32 11.39 2.00
N VAL A 141 2.15 10.77 1.98
CA VAL A 141 1.02 11.06 2.86
C VAL A 141 0.86 9.85 3.75
N TYR A 142 1.39 9.93 4.96
CA TYR A 142 1.29 8.81 5.89
C TYR A 142 -0.13 8.58 6.36
N SER A 143 -0.44 7.30 6.53
CA SER A 143 -1.62 6.86 7.25
C SER A 143 -1.68 7.51 8.63
N PRO A 144 -2.87 7.85 9.14
CA PRO A 144 -3.05 8.13 10.56
C PRO A 144 -2.61 6.98 11.48
N TYR A 145 -2.44 5.77 10.93
CA TYR A 145 -2.04 4.55 11.62
C TYR A 145 -0.57 4.18 11.36
N THR A 146 0.22 5.04 10.71
CA THR A 146 1.65 4.77 10.49
C THR A 146 2.38 4.59 11.81
N LEU A 147 3.36 3.69 11.82
CA LEU A 147 4.32 3.54 12.91
C LEU A 147 5.69 4.12 12.55
N GLU A 148 5.86 4.61 11.31
CA GLU A 148 7.10 5.17 10.81
C GLU A 148 7.21 6.65 11.16
N GLU A 149 8.43 7.08 11.46
CA GLU A 149 8.79 8.48 11.60
C GLU A 149 9.69 8.93 10.44
N GLU A 150 9.48 10.13 9.92
CA GLU A 150 10.29 10.72 8.85
C GLU A 150 11.80 10.73 9.19
N SER A 151 12.12 10.83 10.48
CA SER A 151 13.49 10.89 11.00
C SER A 151 14.26 9.58 10.80
N GLU A 152 13.56 8.44 10.71
CA GLU A 152 14.15 7.11 10.47
C GLU A 152 14.76 7.03 9.07
N PHE A 153 14.25 7.83 8.12
CA PHE A 153 14.69 7.87 6.73
C PHE A 153 15.63 9.04 6.41
N LYS A 154 16.21 9.69 7.44
CA LYS A 154 17.05 10.89 7.27
C LYS A 154 18.14 10.75 6.19
N GLU A 155 18.75 9.57 6.07
CA GLU A 155 19.82 9.35 5.08
C GLU A 155 19.30 9.53 3.65
N ILE A 156 18.15 8.93 3.36
CA ILE A 156 17.48 8.99 2.05
C ILE A 156 16.90 10.38 1.82
N ASN A 157 16.25 10.95 2.84
CA ASN A 157 15.65 12.29 2.82
C ASN A 157 16.67 13.39 2.56
N SER A 158 17.92 13.22 3.02
CA SER A 158 19.00 14.18 2.75
C SER A 158 19.50 14.17 1.30
N LYS A 159 19.26 13.08 0.56
CA LYS A 159 19.79 12.86 -0.80
C LYS A 159 18.74 13.11 -1.89
N PHE A 160 17.47 12.92 -1.57
CA PHE A 160 16.37 12.98 -2.53
C PHE A 160 15.30 13.99 -2.14
N ASN A 161 14.58 14.52 -3.13
CA ASN A 161 13.52 15.49 -2.91
C ASN A 161 12.22 14.79 -2.48
N ILE A 162 12.18 14.42 -1.20
CA ILE A 162 11.06 13.75 -0.56
C ILE A 162 10.39 14.75 0.37
N LYS A 163 9.05 14.81 0.31
CA LYS A 163 8.26 15.60 1.25
C LYS A 163 7.23 14.71 1.92
N TYR A 164 7.10 14.83 3.21
CA TYR A 164 5.99 14.26 3.96
C TYR A 164 4.94 15.35 4.14
N ILE A 165 3.71 15.06 3.71
CA ILE A 165 2.64 16.04 3.67
C ILE A 165 1.36 15.45 4.24
N LYS A 166 0.47 16.34 4.70
CA LYS A 166 -0.87 15.98 5.13
C LYS A 166 -1.84 16.09 3.95
N GLU A 167 -2.97 15.41 4.06
CA GLU A 167 -4.00 15.41 3.01
C GLU A 167 -4.60 16.78 2.69
N ASP A 168 -4.71 17.65 3.69
CA ASP A 168 -5.20 19.02 3.52
C ASP A 168 -4.19 19.93 2.80
N SER A 169 -2.96 19.45 2.70
CA SER A 169 -1.78 20.13 2.14
C SER A 169 -1.36 19.50 0.81
N LEU A 170 -2.24 18.71 0.18
CA LEU A 170 -2.01 18.12 -1.13
C LEU A 170 -1.76 19.19 -2.20
N PRO A 171 -0.79 18.97 -3.10
CA PRO A 171 -0.53 19.90 -4.18
C PRO A 171 -1.68 19.89 -5.20
N ASN A 172 -1.99 21.06 -5.76
CA ASN A 172 -2.86 21.16 -6.92
C ASN A 172 -2.09 20.66 -8.16
N ILE A 173 -2.31 19.41 -8.55
CA ILE A 173 -1.57 18.75 -9.62
C ILE A 173 -2.46 17.87 -10.49
N GLU A 174 -2.07 17.66 -11.73
CA GLU A 174 -2.66 16.66 -12.61
C GLU A 174 -1.83 15.35 -12.55
N VAL A 175 -2.51 14.21 -12.47
CA VAL A 175 -1.88 12.88 -12.46
C VAL A 175 -2.14 12.11 -13.76
N ASP A 176 -1.14 11.36 -14.20
CA ASP A 176 -1.13 10.62 -15.47
C ASP A 176 -1.46 9.15 -15.29
N SER A 177 -1.25 8.61 -14.09
CA SER A 177 -1.57 7.23 -13.74
C SER A 177 -1.91 7.09 -12.27
N ILE A 178 -2.70 6.06 -11.95
CA ILE A 178 -3.08 5.70 -10.58
C ILE A 178 -2.66 4.26 -10.34
N HIS A 179 -2.07 3.98 -9.18
CA HIS A 179 -1.88 2.63 -8.68
C HIS A 179 -2.63 2.47 -7.36
N LEU A 180 -3.52 1.47 -7.30
CA LEU A 180 -4.14 1.01 -6.07
C LEU A 180 -3.52 -0.34 -5.70
N CYS A 181 -2.80 -0.38 -4.59
CA CYS A 181 -2.22 -1.60 -4.05
C CYS A 181 -3.10 -2.15 -2.92
N ARG A 182 -3.28 -3.47 -2.86
CA ARG A 182 -3.96 -4.12 -1.73
C ARG A 182 -3.03 -4.37 -0.54
N SER A 183 -1.75 -4.65 -0.78
CA SER A 183 -0.77 -5.06 0.24
C SER A 183 -1.26 -6.18 1.14
N GLY A 184 -1.49 -7.35 0.56
CA GLY A 184 -2.14 -8.48 1.22
C GLY A 184 -1.50 -8.96 2.54
N SER A 185 -0.21 -8.70 2.76
CA SER A 185 0.49 -9.00 4.03
C SER A 185 0.08 -8.04 5.18
N TRP A 186 -0.32 -6.82 4.81
CA TRP A 186 -0.63 -5.71 5.70
C TRP A 186 -2.13 -5.45 5.82
N THR A 187 -2.92 -5.90 4.84
CA THR A 187 -4.37 -5.71 4.84
C THR A 187 -5.13 -7.02 4.98
N PRO A 188 -6.13 -7.08 5.89
CA PRO A 188 -6.84 -8.32 6.15
C PRO A 188 -7.82 -8.67 5.02
N PRO A 189 -7.95 -9.97 4.70
CA PRO A 189 -8.76 -10.41 3.57
C PRO A 189 -10.27 -10.22 3.77
N TRP A 190 -10.76 -10.12 5.01
CA TRP A 190 -12.18 -9.77 5.27
C TRP A 190 -12.52 -8.31 4.94
N LEU A 191 -11.54 -7.48 4.55
CA LEU A 191 -11.75 -6.12 4.08
C LEU A 191 -11.66 -5.98 2.55
N ASP A 192 -11.50 -7.07 1.80
CA ASP A 192 -11.38 -7.05 0.33
C ASP A 192 -12.60 -6.42 -0.35
N GLU A 193 -13.81 -6.60 0.20
CA GLU A 193 -15.01 -5.95 -0.32
C GLU A 193 -14.95 -4.41 -0.22
N LYS A 194 -14.33 -3.88 0.84
CA LYS A 194 -14.12 -2.42 0.97
C LYS A 194 -13.03 -1.92 0.02
N PHE A 195 -11.98 -2.70 -0.20
CA PHE A 195 -10.97 -2.41 -1.21
C PHE A 195 -11.58 -2.37 -2.63
N ASN A 196 -12.41 -3.36 -2.96
CA ASN A 196 -13.15 -3.40 -4.24
C ASN A 196 -14.10 -2.20 -4.37
N SER A 197 -14.74 -1.79 -3.27
CA SER A 197 -15.55 -0.57 -3.24
C SER A 197 -14.71 0.69 -3.53
N LEU A 198 -13.50 0.81 -2.98
CA LEU A 198 -12.59 1.90 -3.30
C LEU A 198 -12.25 1.93 -4.80
N ILE A 199 -11.89 0.79 -5.38
CA ILE A 199 -11.60 0.65 -6.83
C ILE A 199 -12.80 1.14 -7.66
N ALA A 200 -14.01 0.72 -7.30
CA ALA A 200 -15.24 1.12 -7.99
C ALA A 200 -15.52 2.64 -7.88
N LEU A 201 -15.24 3.26 -6.73
CA LEU A 201 -15.46 4.70 -6.49
C LEU A 201 -14.63 5.59 -7.42
N PHE A 202 -13.42 5.16 -7.80
CA PHE A 202 -12.61 5.89 -8.77
C PHE A 202 -13.33 6.03 -10.12
N ASN A 203 -14.15 5.05 -10.50
CA ASN A 203 -14.90 4.99 -11.76
C ASN A 203 -14.00 5.19 -12.99
N ILE A 204 -12.87 4.49 -13.00
CA ILE A 204 -11.83 4.56 -14.04
C ILE A 204 -11.54 3.15 -14.55
N PRO A 205 -11.39 2.93 -15.86
CA PRO A 205 -10.93 1.66 -16.40
C PRO A 205 -9.59 1.26 -15.79
N HIS A 206 -9.49 0.02 -15.29
CA HIS A 206 -8.29 -0.44 -14.61
C HIS A 206 -7.76 -1.77 -15.14
N LYS A 207 -6.45 -1.97 -14.96
CA LYS A 207 -5.76 -3.22 -15.23
C LYS A 207 -5.37 -3.88 -13.92
N ILE A 208 -5.72 -5.16 -13.76
CA ILE A 208 -5.26 -5.97 -12.64
C ILE A 208 -3.87 -6.54 -12.96
N ILE A 209 -2.94 -6.44 -12.01
CA ILE A 209 -1.57 -6.97 -12.08
C ILE A 209 -1.33 -7.81 -10.83
N ASP A 210 -1.22 -9.13 -11.00
CA ASP A 210 -0.94 -10.08 -9.91
C ASP A 210 -1.70 -9.79 -8.60
N CYS A 211 -3.01 -9.58 -8.70
CA CYS A 211 -3.90 -9.39 -7.56
C CYS A 211 -4.91 -10.53 -7.48
N PRO A 212 -4.52 -11.69 -6.92
CA PRO A 212 -5.41 -12.84 -6.84
C PRO A 212 -6.55 -12.57 -5.84
N THR A 213 -7.72 -13.11 -6.12
CA THR A 213 -8.83 -13.12 -5.16
C THR A 213 -8.44 -13.91 -3.91
N ARG A 214 -8.77 -13.37 -2.72
CA ARG A 214 -8.56 -14.05 -1.44
C ARG A 214 -9.87 -14.65 -0.96
N ASN A 215 -9.88 -15.94 -0.69
CA ASN A 215 -11.02 -16.64 -0.12
C ASN A 215 -10.79 -16.82 1.38
N TRP A 216 -11.29 -15.88 2.17
CA TRP A 216 -11.22 -15.92 3.62
C TRP A 216 -12.41 -16.69 4.20
N ASP A 217 -12.14 -17.88 4.75
CA ASP A 217 -13.15 -18.71 5.40
C ASP A 217 -12.51 -19.57 6.51
N PRO A 218 -12.25 -19.01 7.70
CA PRO A 218 -11.67 -19.75 8.81
C PRO A 218 -12.50 -20.97 9.25
N GLY A 219 -13.81 -20.96 8.98
CA GLY A 219 -14.74 -22.02 9.36
C GLY A 219 -14.64 -23.28 8.51
N LYS A 220 -14.16 -23.15 7.26
CA LYS A 220 -13.96 -24.28 6.34
C LYS A 220 -12.58 -24.92 6.40
N LEU A 221 -11.67 -24.42 7.25
CA LEU A 221 -10.33 -24.98 7.38
C LEU A 221 -10.36 -26.39 7.99
N THR A 222 -9.75 -27.33 7.28
CA THR A 222 -9.55 -28.70 7.76
C THR A 222 -8.53 -28.74 8.90
N LEU A 223 -8.44 -29.89 9.58
CA LEU A 223 -7.38 -30.09 10.58
C LEU A 223 -5.97 -30.02 9.94
N ALA A 224 -5.82 -30.51 8.72
CA ALA A 224 -4.55 -30.46 7.99
C ALA A 224 -4.13 -29.01 7.71
N ASP A 225 -5.06 -28.16 7.27
CA ASP A 225 -4.80 -26.73 7.05
C ASP A 225 -4.32 -26.04 8.34
N LYS A 226 -4.97 -26.35 9.47
CA LYS A 226 -4.60 -25.80 10.78
C LYS A 226 -3.23 -26.27 11.26
N LEU A 227 -2.88 -27.54 11.04
CA LEU A 227 -1.58 -28.08 11.41
C LEU A 227 -0.46 -27.48 10.55
N TYR A 228 -0.69 -27.33 9.24
CA TYR A 228 0.24 -26.62 8.36
C TYR A 228 0.46 -25.18 8.82
N MET A 229 -0.59 -24.53 9.36
CA MET A 229 -0.52 -23.16 9.91
C MET A 229 0.24 -23.01 11.24
N TRP A 230 0.49 -24.11 11.94
CA TRP A 230 1.17 -24.10 13.24
C TRP A 230 2.64 -24.54 13.18
N MET A 231 3.08 -25.08 12.05
CA MET A 231 4.48 -25.37 11.74
C MET A 231 5.22 -24.11 11.31
#